data_AF-A0A9Q3P8M3-F1
#
_entry.id   AF-A0A9Q3P8M3-F1
#
_cell.length_a   1.000
_cell.length_b   1.000
_cell.length_c   1.000
_cell.angle_alpha   90.00
_cell.angle_beta   90.00
_cell.angle_gamma   90.00
#
_symmetry.space_group_name_H-M   'P 1'
#
loop_
_entity.id
_entity.type
_entity.pdbx_description
1 polymer ?
#
loop_
_entity_poly.entity_id
_entity_poly.type
_entity_poly.pdbx_seq_one_letter_code
_entity_poly.pdbx_strand_id
1 'polypeptide(L)'
;MKFNSASSAMKALSIFETTVISPHINGNLRITVEFVVMEDCSSTHFVLGNDYLIIYGIDLNNNKDRYFTIGYNKHQRFSFLPFKRQIQVNKVSQVNLELEKLKSEQLNEAEISLHLINKQESELSSLLYDHKEAFSSDKEPMGEIFDHEVDILLNIERPYPPLLRRPAYPASPKSREALEIHIEELLDLVIIRRVCLNEEVEITTPVIVAWHNGKSRMVGDFRALNTYTVPDRYPIPKTQISLTQILQAVYISTMDALKGFHQDLVTPRAIKYLGRIFHCGV
;
A
#
# COMPACT_ATOMS: atom_id res chain seq x y z
N MET A 1 -22.78 18.21 -22.52
CA MET A 1 -23.47 19.50 -22.26
C MET A 1 -22.52 20.64 -22.61
N LYS A 2 -23.00 21.75 -23.19
CA LYS A 2 -22.21 22.98 -23.34
C LYS A 2 -22.58 23.91 -22.19
N PHE A 3 -21.60 24.29 -21.39
CA PHE A 3 -21.79 25.20 -20.26
C PHE A 3 -21.33 26.60 -20.65
N ASN A 4 -22.20 27.58 -20.48
CA ASN A 4 -21.91 28.96 -20.84
C ASN A 4 -22.06 29.84 -19.59
N SER A 5 -21.09 30.72 -19.38
CA SER A 5 -21.23 31.89 -18.51
C SER A 5 -21.78 33.05 -19.34
N ALA A 6 -22.27 34.11 -18.69
CA ALA A 6 -22.61 35.38 -19.33
C ALA A 6 -21.43 36.00 -20.11
N SER A 7 -20.19 35.61 -19.77
CA SER A 7 -18.95 36.17 -20.35
C SER A 7 -18.24 35.27 -21.38
N SER A 8 -18.45 33.95 -21.35
CA SER A 8 -17.73 33.00 -22.22
C SER A 8 -18.29 31.56 -22.11
N ALA A 9 -17.95 30.72 -23.08
CA ALA A 9 -18.12 29.26 -22.96
C ALA A 9 -17.12 28.73 -21.93
N MET A 10 -17.59 27.89 -21.00
CA MET A 10 -16.77 27.30 -19.94
C MET A 10 -16.28 25.91 -20.35
N LYS A 11 -15.02 25.59 -20.01
CA LYS A 11 -14.40 24.29 -20.30
C LYS A 11 -14.56 23.33 -19.12
N ALA A 12 -15.27 22.23 -19.35
CA ALA A 12 -15.44 21.16 -18.38
C ALA A 12 -14.21 20.22 -18.37
N LEU A 13 -13.72 19.88 -17.18
CA LEU A 13 -12.59 18.98 -16.96
C LEU A 13 -13.08 17.56 -16.63
N SER A 14 -14.01 17.43 -15.69
CA SER A 14 -14.53 16.15 -15.23
C SER A 14 -15.89 16.31 -14.54
N ILE A 15 -16.54 15.18 -14.25
CA ILE A 15 -17.78 15.12 -13.47
C ILE A 15 -17.48 14.30 -12.22
N PHE A 16 -17.90 14.79 -11.05
CA PHE A 16 -17.88 14.00 -9.83
C PHE A 16 -19.28 13.97 -9.21
N GLU A 17 -19.69 12.79 -8.75
CA GLU A 17 -20.95 12.61 -8.04
C GLU A 17 -20.69 12.69 -6.54
N THR A 18 -21.53 13.41 -5.81
CA THR A 18 -21.48 13.41 -4.35
C THR A 18 -22.88 13.54 -3.76
N THR A 19 -23.02 13.17 -2.49
CA THR A 19 -24.27 13.32 -1.76
C THR A 19 -24.15 14.46 -0.77
N VAL A 20 -24.97 15.49 -0.94
CA VAL A 20 -25.13 16.55 0.05
C VAL A 20 -26.06 16.03 1.15
N ILE A 21 -25.52 15.89 2.36
CA ILE A 21 -26.25 15.38 3.52
C ILE A 21 -26.67 16.56 4.40
N SER A 22 -27.97 16.78 4.55
CA SER A 22 -28.50 17.67 5.57
C SER A 22 -29.08 16.85 6.73
N PRO A 23 -28.65 17.09 7.99
CA PRO A 23 -29.19 16.39 9.14
C PRO A 23 -30.67 16.71 9.32
N HIS A 24 -31.50 15.67 9.47
CA HIS A 24 -32.94 15.80 9.70
C HIS A 24 -33.42 14.69 10.67
N ILE A 25 -34.45 15.00 11.46
CA ILE A 25 -34.85 14.20 12.64
C ILE A 25 -35.39 12.81 12.26
N ASN A 26 -36.07 12.68 11.13
CA ASN A 26 -36.62 11.39 10.64
C ASN A 26 -35.68 10.67 9.66
N GLY A 27 -34.39 10.99 9.68
CA GLY A 27 -33.38 10.51 8.75
C GLY A 27 -32.72 11.65 7.99
N ASN A 28 -31.45 11.47 7.63
CA ASN A 28 -30.67 12.47 6.90
C ASN A 28 -31.26 12.71 5.50
N LEU A 29 -31.52 13.98 5.16
CA LEU A 29 -31.83 14.34 3.79
C LEU A 29 -30.57 14.14 2.95
N ARG A 30 -30.66 13.28 1.95
CA ARG A 30 -29.57 12.97 1.02
C ARG A 30 -29.95 13.47 -0.36
N ILE A 31 -29.25 14.50 -0.83
CA ILE A 31 -29.40 15.02 -2.18
C ILE A 31 -28.19 14.54 -2.98
N THR A 32 -28.41 13.62 -3.91
CA THR A 32 -27.37 13.20 -4.85
C THR A 32 -27.24 14.27 -5.92
N VAL A 33 -26.05 14.84 -6.06
CA VAL A 33 -25.76 15.94 -6.99
C VAL A 33 -24.53 15.58 -7.81
N GLU A 34 -24.66 15.73 -9.12
CA GLU A 34 -23.52 15.67 -10.04
C GLU A 34 -22.90 17.07 -10.14
N PHE A 35 -21.61 17.16 -9.82
CA PHE A 35 -20.85 18.39 -10.00
C PHE A 35 -19.97 18.27 -11.23
N VAL A 36 -20.01 19.29 -12.08
CA VAL A 36 -19.10 19.41 -13.21
C VAL A 36 -17.95 20.34 -12.81
N VAL A 37 -16.74 19.80 -12.81
CA VAL A 37 -15.51 20.56 -12.54
C VAL A 37 -15.15 21.34 -13.79
N MET A 38 -14.93 22.63 -13.61
CA MET A 38 -14.66 23.58 -14.69
C MET A 38 -13.27 24.18 -14.51
N GLU A 39 -12.52 24.32 -15.60
CA GLU A 39 -11.17 24.91 -15.57
C GLU A 39 -11.21 26.40 -15.18
N ASP A 40 -12.22 27.11 -15.68
CA ASP A 40 -12.28 28.58 -15.65
C ASP A 40 -13.40 29.13 -14.76
N CYS A 41 -13.93 28.34 -13.81
CA CYS A 41 -15.02 28.76 -12.91
C CYS A 41 -14.59 28.66 -11.45
N SER A 42 -14.64 29.79 -10.74
CA SER A 42 -14.52 29.82 -9.28
C SER A 42 -15.84 30.28 -8.67
N SER A 43 -16.60 29.33 -8.11
CA SER A 43 -17.80 29.63 -7.34
C SER A 43 -17.72 29.01 -5.96
N THR A 44 -18.08 29.81 -4.96
CA THR A 44 -18.24 29.38 -3.56
C THR A 44 -19.69 29.04 -3.23
N HIS A 45 -20.60 29.25 -4.18
CA HIS A 45 -22.04 29.06 -4.01
C HIS A 45 -22.60 28.23 -5.17
N PHE A 46 -23.58 27.39 -4.87
CA PHE A 46 -24.38 26.72 -5.88
C PHE A 46 -25.85 27.04 -5.63
N VAL A 47 -26.61 27.14 -6.71
CA VAL A 47 -28.05 27.36 -6.66
C VAL A 47 -28.71 26.00 -6.73
N LEU A 48 -29.50 25.67 -5.71
CA LEU A 48 -30.39 24.52 -5.77
C LEU A 48 -31.62 24.91 -6.61
N GLY A 49 -31.92 24.12 -7.63
CA GLY A 49 -33.07 24.35 -8.50
C GLY A 49 -34.40 24.25 -7.76
N ASN A 50 -35.44 24.88 -8.31
CA ASN A 50 -36.78 24.87 -7.71
C ASN A 50 -37.42 23.47 -7.72
N ASP A 51 -37.07 22.66 -8.73
CA ASP A 51 -37.38 21.24 -8.81
C ASP A 51 -36.89 20.46 -7.59
N TYR A 52 -35.63 20.66 -7.19
CA TYR A 52 -35.06 20.05 -5.99
C TYR A 52 -35.72 20.58 -4.70
N LEU A 53 -36.03 21.87 -4.62
CA LEU A 53 -36.75 22.43 -3.48
C LEU A 53 -38.12 21.76 -3.30
N ILE A 54 -38.84 21.52 -4.40
CA ILE A 54 -40.14 20.83 -4.38
C ILE A 54 -39.99 19.36 -3.99
N ILE A 55 -39.06 18.62 -4.62
CA ILE A 55 -38.84 17.19 -4.38
C ILE A 55 -38.54 16.90 -2.91
N TYR A 56 -37.72 17.76 -2.30
CA TYR A 56 -37.25 17.58 -0.92
C TYR A 56 -38.05 18.37 0.13
N GLY A 57 -39.15 19.01 -0.29
CA GLY A 57 -40.05 19.75 0.60
C GLY A 57 -39.37 20.86 1.37
N ILE A 58 -38.50 21.61 0.69
CA ILE A 58 -37.76 22.74 1.26
C ILE A 58 -38.53 24.03 1.02
N ASP A 59 -39.05 24.65 2.09
CA ASP A 59 -39.73 25.94 2.02
C ASP A 59 -38.81 27.05 2.53
N LEU A 60 -38.76 28.16 1.80
CA LEU A 60 -37.98 29.36 2.14
C LEU A 60 -38.92 30.46 2.65
N ASN A 61 -38.70 30.94 3.87
CA ASN A 61 -39.37 32.13 4.39
C ASN A 61 -38.42 33.32 4.42
N ASN A 62 -38.75 34.36 3.64
CA ASN A 62 -37.97 35.59 3.50
C ASN A 62 -38.56 36.79 4.27
N ASN A 63 -39.34 36.54 5.32
CA ASN A 63 -39.80 37.60 6.23
C ASN A 63 -38.65 38.11 7.14
N LYS A 64 -38.96 39.04 8.07
CA LYS A 64 -37.98 39.71 8.95
C LYS A 64 -36.97 38.74 9.61
N ASP A 65 -37.41 37.54 9.98
CA ASP A 65 -36.53 36.44 10.37
C ASP A 65 -36.44 35.45 9.21
N ARG A 66 -35.33 35.49 8.47
CA ARG A 66 -35.10 34.59 7.33
C ARG A 66 -34.82 33.18 7.84
N TYR A 67 -35.64 32.21 7.44
CA TYR A 67 -35.46 30.80 7.80
C TYR A 67 -35.94 29.88 6.68
N PHE A 68 -35.59 28.60 6.77
CA PHE A 68 -36.09 27.57 5.88
C PHE A 68 -36.54 26.33 6.65
N THR A 69 -37.41 25.53 6.04
CA THR A 69 -37.85 24.23 6.56
C THR A 69 -37.46 23.14 5.56
N ILE A 70 -37.39 21.89 6.03
CA ILE A 70 -37.03 20.73 5.20
C ILE A 70 -38.07 19.63 5.43
N GLY A 71 -38.41 18.86 4.40
CA GLY A 71 -39.29 17.70 4.51
C GLY A 71 -40.74 18.05 4.88
N TYR A 72 -41.23 19.22 4.44
CA TYR A 72 -42.58 19.74 4.73
C TYR A 72 -42.90 19.96 6.23
N ASN A 73 -41.90 19.90 7.11
CA ASN A 73 -42.10 20.08 8.54
C ASN A 73 -42.08 21.57 8.92
N LYS A 74 -43.25 22.15 9.17
CA LYS A 74 -43.40 23.57 9.53
C LYS A 74 -42.94 23.94 10.95
N HIS A 75 -42.69 22.93 11.80
CA HIS A 75 -42.31 23.13 13.21
C HIS A 75 -40.80 23.29 13.41
N GLN A 76 -39.98 22.71 12.53
CA GLN A 76 -38.53 22.81 12.61
C GLN A 76 -38.01 23.84 11.60
N ARG A 77 -37.52 24.97 12.13
CA ARG A 77 -37.01 26.08 11.34
C ARG A 77 -35.50 26.15 11.44
N PHE A 78 -34.83 26.24 10.30
CA PHE A 78 -33.39 26.42 10.21
C PHE A 78 -33.09 27.87 9.86
N SER A 79 -32.26 28.53 10.67
CA SER A 79 -31.80 29.89 10.39
C SER A 79 -30.63 29.86 9.42
N PHE A 80 -30.49 30.92 8.63
CA PHE A 80 -29.27 31.15 7.87
C PHE A 80 -28.20 31.64 8.83
N LEU A 81 -27.11 30.88 8.96
CA LEU A 81 -25.96 31.32 9.74
C LEU A 81 -25.36 32.57 9.06
N PRO A 82 -25.10 33.67 9.81
CA PRO A 82 -24.34 34.79 9.28
C PRO A 82 -22.97 34.28 8.86
N PHE A 83 -22.48 34.70 7.69
CA PHE A 83 -21.23 34.25 7.10
C PHE A 83 -20.07 34.39 8.11
N LYS A 84 -19.76 33.29 8.80
CA LYS A 84 -18.65 33.17 9.74
C LYS A 84 -17.93 31.87 9.46
N ARG A 85 -17.18 31.89 8.37
CA ARG A 85 -15.87 31.27 8.20
C ARG A 85 -15.56 31.31 6.72
N GLN A 86 -14.40 31.87 6.38
CA GLN A 86 -13.60 31.27 5.32
C GLN A 86 -13.53 29.78 5.66
N ILE A 87 -14.28 28.95 4.95
CA ILE A 87 -13.84 27.58 4.77
C ILE A 87 -12.50 27.79 4.08
N GLN A 88 -11.40 27.49 4.76
CA GLN A 88 -10.15 27.23 4.07
C GLN A 88 -10.44 25.99 3.24
N VAL A 89 -11.00 26.20 2.05
CA VAL A 89 -10.86 25.24 0.96
C VAL A 89 -9.37 25.32 0.70
N ASN A 90 -8.61 24.50 1.43
CA ASN A 90 -7.22 24.29 1.10
C ASN A 90 -7.24 24.01 -0.39
N LYS A 91 -6.56 24.85 -1.18
CA LYS A 91 -6.18 24.47 -2.54
C LYS A 91 -5.74 23.01 -2.39
N VAL A 92 -6.39 22.10 -3.10
CA VAL A 92 -5.88 20.73 -3.21
C VAL A 92 -4.53 20.89 -3.89
N SER A 93 -3.49 21.02 -3.09
CA SER A 93 -2.11 21.06 -3.54
C SER A 93 -1.84 19.70 -4.17
N GLN A 94 -1.06 19.65 -5.25
CA GLN A 94 -0.59 18.37 -5.81
C GLN A 94 0.01 17.48 -4.73
N VAL A 95 0.67 18.08 -3.73
CA VAL A 95 1.20 17.41 -2.54
C VAL A 95 0.13 16.60 -1.79
N ASN A 96 -1.08 17.13 -1.56
CA ASN A 96 -2.13 16.38 -0.87
C ASN A 96 -2.68 15.21 -1.72
N LEU A 97 -2.73 15.35 -3.04
CA LEU A 97 -3.14 14.26 -3.95
C LEU A 97 -2.11 13.12 -3.95
N GLU A 98 -0.81 13.44 -4.00
CA GLU A 98 0.24 12.41 -3.95
C GLU A 98 0.32 11.74 -2.59
N LEU A 99 0.08 12.46 -1.50
CA LEU A 99 0.09 11.92 -0.16
C LEU A 99 -1.10 10.98 0.09
N GLU A 100 -2.29 11.34 -0.39
CA GLU A 100 -3.45 10.44 -0.40
C GLU A 100 -3.20 9.21 -1.27
N LYS A 101 -2.56 9.39 -2.44
CA LYS A 101 -2.17 8.27 -3.31
C LYS A 101 -1.20 7.32 -2.60
N LEU A 102 -0.15 7.85 -1.98
CA LEU A 102 0.83 7.09 -1.20
C LEU A 102 0.17 6.33 -0.05
N LYS A 103 -0.73 6.99 0.70
CA LYS A 103 -1.54 6.34 1.75
C LYS A 103 -2.36 5.18 1.18
N SER A 104 -3.01 5.40 0.04
CA SER A 104 -3.92 4.44 -0.59
C SER A 104 -3.25 3.33 -1.41
N GLU A 105 -1.96 3.42 -1.71
CA GLU A 105 -1.25 2.44 -2.55
C GLU A 105 -0.14 1.72 -1.77
N GLN A 106 0.64 2.45 -0.99
CA GLN A 106 1.84 1.92 -0.31
C GLN A 106 1.66 1.75 1.21
N LEU A 107 0.81 2.55 1.85
CA LEU A 107 0.59 2.52 3.29
C LEU A 107 -0.81 2.04 3.71
N ASN A 108 -1.50 1.29 2.85
CA ASN A 108 -2.83 0.75 3.16
C ASN A 108 -2.85 -0.13 4.41
N GLU A 109 -1.76 -0.83 4.66
CA GLU A 109 -1.60 -1.72 5.82
C GLU A 109 -1.00 -0.99 7.03
N ALA A 110 -0.63 0.29 6.90
CA ALA A 110 0.01 1.02 7.98
C ALA A 110 -1.01 1.38 9.08
N GLU A 111 -0.71 0.95 10.30
CA GLU A 111 -1.52 1.29 11.48
C GLU A 111 -1.00 2.56 12.15
N ILE A 112 -1.70 3.68 11.94
CA ILE A 112 -1.40 4.96 12.59
C ILE A 112 -2.24 5.11 13.87
N SER A 113 -1.61 5.52 14.97
CA SER A 113 -2.29 5.69 16.25
C SER A 113 -3.35 6.80 16.20
N LEU A 114 -4.54 6.50 16.73
CA LEU A 114 -5.66 7.45 16.89
C LEU A 114 -5.40 8.53 17.96
N HIS A 115 -4.32 8.41 18.73
CA HIS A 115 -3.97 9.35 19.80
C HIS A 115 -3.15 10.54 19.30
N LEU A 116 -2.80 10.59 18.01
CA LEU A 116 -2.07 11.71 17.43
C LEU A 116 -2.98 12.94 17.33
N ILE A 117 -2.42 14.10 17.69
CA ILE A 117 -3.08 15.39 17.50
C ILE A 117 -2.97 15.76 16.01
N ASN A 118 -3.96 16.45 15.44
CA ASN A 118 -3.98 16.85 14.02
C ASN A 118 -2.66 17.47 13.50
N LYS A 119 -1.92 18.19 14.36
CA LYS A 119 -0.61 18.74 14.01
C LYS A 119 0.45 17.65 13.81
N GLN A 120 0.51 16.68 14.73
CA GLN A 120 1.45 15.55 14.66
C GLN A 120 1.14 14.63 13.49
N GLU A 121 -0.14 14.42 13.19
CA GLU A 121 -0.56 13.65 12.01
C GLU A 121 -0.11 14.32 10.71
N SER A 122 -0.21 15.65 10.64
CA SER A 122 0.29 16.42 9.49
C SER A 122 1.81 16.36 9.37
N GLU A 123 2.54 16.45 10.48
CA GLU A 123 4.00 16.33 10.51
C GLU A 123 4.45 14.92 10.08
N LEU A 124 3.80 13.87 10.59
CA LEU A 124 4.06 12.48 10.20
C LEU A 124 3.76 12.26 8.71
N SER A 125 2.64 12.79 8.22
CA SER A 125 2.28 12.68 6.81
C SER A 125 3.34 13.32 5.90
N SER A 126 3.86 14.49 6.28
CA SER A 126 4.96 15.14 5.55
C SER A 126 6.23 14.29 5.57
N LEU A 127 6.59 13.73 6.72
CA LEU A 127 7.77 12.88 6.86
C LEU A 127 7.68 11.63 5.98
N LEU A 128 6.52 10.97 5.97
CA LEU A 128 6.28 9.78 5.14
C LEU A 128 6.36 10.11 3.65
N TYR A 129 5.88 11.30 3.27
CA TYR A 129 5.98 11.78 1.90
C TYR A 129 7.42 12.10 1.49
N ASP A 130 8.19 12.74 2.36
CA ASP A 130 9.60 13.06 2.12
C ASP A 130 10.45 11.79 1.98
N HIS A 131 10.07 10.71 2.66
CA HIS A 131 10.72 9.40 2.60
C HIS A 131 9.93 8.37 1.78
N LYS A 132 9.11 8.81 0.81
CA LYS A 132 8.26 7.91 0.01
C LYS A 132 9.01 6.79 -0.70
N GLU A 133 10.25 7.04 -1.10
CA GLU A 133 11.10 6.07 -1.80
C GLU A 133 11.52 4.88 -0.91
N ALA A 134 11.42 5.00 0.42
CA ALA A 134 11.69 3.90 1.34
C ALA A 134 10.55 2.87 1.41
N PHE A 135 9.37 3.23 0.90
CA PHE A 135 8.19 2.36 0.90
C PHE A 135 7.97 1.81 -0.51
N SER A 136 7.71 0.51 -0.60
CA SER A 136 7.47 -0.19 -1.85
C SER A 136 6.21 -1.04 -1.72
N SER A 137 5.45 -1.13 -2.81
CA SER A 137 4.39 -2.12 -2.94
C SER A 137 4.95 -3.48 -3.39
N ASP A 138 4.14 -4.54 -3.32
CA ASP A 138 4.51 -5.91 -3.74
C ASP A 138 4.96 -6.04 -5.20
N LYS A 139 4.68 -5.03 -6.04
CA LYS A 139 4.85 -5.06 -7.50
C LYS A 139 6.01 -4.20 -8.00
N GLU A 140 6.61 -3.41 -7.13
CA GLU A 140 7.75 -2.57 -7.47
C GLU A 140 9.06 -3.35 -7.29
N PRO A 141 10.11 -3.03 -8.07
CA PRO A 141 11.41 -3.68 -7.91
C PRO A 141 11.92 -3.44 -6.49
N MET A 142 12.41 -4.51 -5.87
CA MET A 142 12.91 -4.46 -4.50
C MET A 142 14.16 -3.58 -4.44
N GLY A 143 14.33 -2.87 -3.32
CA GLY A 143 15.60 -2.20 -3.04
C GLY A 143 16.74 -3.20 -2.83
N GLU A 144 17.97 -2.74 -3.04
CA GLU A 144 19.19 -3.50 -2.77
C GLU A 144 19.91 -2.89 -1.57
N ILE A 145 20.48 -3.73 -0.71
CA ILE A 145 21.31 -3.26 0.41
C ILE A 145 22.68 -2.88 -0.14
N PHE A 146 23.08 -1.63 0.12
CA PHE A 146 24.40 -1.13 -0.24
C PHE A 146 25.49 -1.65 0.72
N ASP A 147 26.68 -1.90 0.17
CA ASP A 147 27.90 -2.27 0.92
C ASP A 147 27.83 -3.58 1.72
N HIS A 148 26.82 -4.41 1.49
CA HIS A 148 26.68 -5.72 2.12
C HIS A 148 26.43 -6.81 1.08
N GLU A 149 27.25 -7.86 1.12
CA GLU A 149 27.05 -9.09 0.35
C GLU A 149 27.13 -10.29 1.29
N VAL A 150 26.22 -11.24 1.10
CA VAL A 150 26.18 -12.50 1.83
C VAL A 150 27.10 -13.50 1.12
N ASP A 151 28.14 -13.93 1.83
CA ASP A 151 28.99 -15.05 1.41
C ASP A 151 28.58 -16.35 2.10
N ILE A 152 28.80 -17.48 1.43
CA ILE A 152 28.48 -18.81 1.95
C ILE A 152 29.76 -19.63 1.98
N LEU A 153 30.27 -19.83 3.18
CA LEU A 153 31.45 -20.66 3.42
C LEU A 153 31.02 -22.09 3.74
N LEU A 154 31.51 -23.05 2.95
CA LEU A 154 31.34 -24.47 3.22
C LEU A 154 32.53 -25.01 4.01
N ASN A 155 32.29 -25.97 4.89
CA ASN A 155 33.32 -26.69 5.66
C ASN A 155 33.90 -27.90 4.89
N ILE A 156 33.60 -28.00 3.61
CA ILE A 156 34.01 -29.06 2.69
C ILE A 156 34.51 -28.45 1.38
N GLU A 157 35.35 -29.21 0.68
CA GLU A 157 35.86 -28.85 -0.64
C GLU A 157 35.34 -29.82 -1.72
N ARG A 158 35.59 -29.49 -2.99
CA ARG A 158 35.26 -30.39 -4.10
C ARG A 158 36.09 -31.68 -4.01
N PRO A 159 35.53 -32.86 -4.35
CA PRO A 159 34.17 -33.08 -4.83
C PRO A 159 33.12 -33.07 -3.70
N TYR A 160 31.97 -32.45 -3.95
CA TYR A 160 30.90 -32.36 -2.97
C TYR A 160 30.17 -33.70 -2.75
N PRO A 161 29.69 -33.99 -1.53
CA PRO A 161 28.90 -35.18 -1.23
C PRO A 161 27.64 -35.29 -2.11
N PRO A 162 27.22 -36.51 -2.50
CA PRO A 162 25.98 -36.74 -3.26
C PRO A 162 24.73 -36.15 -2.58
N LEU A 163 24.75 -36.00 -1.26
CA LEU A 163 23.67 -35.39 -0.48
C LEU A 163 23.38 -33.93 -0.88
N LEU A 164 24.37 -33.23 -1.44
CA LEU A 164 24.21 -31.85 -1.92
C LEU A 164 23.67 -31.78 -3.36
N ARG A 165 23.64 -32.89 -4.10
CA ARG A 165 23.08 -32.97 -5.46
C ARG A 165 21.76 -33.71 -5.44
N ARG A 166 20.72 -33.06 -4.92
CA ARG A 166 19.40 -33.68 -4.72
C ARG A 166 18.52 -33.50 -5.96
N PRO A 167 17.70 -34.50 -6.34
CA PRO A 167 16.72 -34.34 -7.41
C PRO A 167 15.52 -33.50 -6.95
N ALA A 168 14.77 -32.94 -7.91
CA ALA A 168 13.49 -32.31 -7.64
C ALA A 168 12.54 -33.29 -6.92
N TYR A 169 11.76 -32.76 -5.98
CA TYR A 169 10.71 -33.55 -5.37
C TYR A 169 9.51 -33.71 -6.33
N PRO A 170 8.83 -34.87 -6.31
CA PRO A 170 7.55 -35.01 -6.98
C PRO A 170 6.54 -34.01 -6.40
N ALA A 171 5.90 -33.24 -7.29
CA ALA A 171 4.89 -32.25 -6.93
C ALA A 171 3.53 -32.63 -7.54
N SER A 172 2.46 -32.46 -6.76
CA SER A 172 1.08 -32.63 -7.26
C SER A 172 0.76 -31.56 -8.31
N PRO A 173 -0.24 -31.77 -9.20
CA PRO A 173 -0.60 -30.78 -10.21
C PRO A 173 -0.85 -29.38 -9.64
N LYS A 174 -1.61 -29.30 -8.53
CA LYS A 174 -1.86 -28.05 -7.79
C LYS A 174 -0.57 -27.39 -7.26
N SER A 175 0.41 -28.19 -6.83
CA SER A 175 1.68 -27.66 -6.33
C SER A 175 2.57 -27.18 -7.47
N ARG A 176 2.51 -27.83 -8.64
CA ARG A 176 3.27 -27.42 -9.84
C ARG A 176 2.80 -26.07 -10.36
N GLU A 177 1.48 -25.89 -10.47
CA GLU A 177 0.87 -24.62 -10.86
C GLU A 177 1.27 -23.50 -9.88
N ALA A 178 1.21 -23.77 -8.57
CA ALA A 178 1.67 -22.82 -7.56
C ALA A 178 3.18 -22.52 -7.67
N LEU A 179 4.03 -23.52 -7.92
CA LEU A 179 5.46 -23.30 -8.12
C LEU A 179 5.74 -22.45 -9.35
N GLU A 180 5.06 -22.69 -10.45
CA GLU A 180 5.22 -21.92 -11.70
C GLU A 180 4.91 -20.44 -11.47
N ILE A 181 3.81 -20.13 -10.77
CA ILE A 181 3.46 -18.75 -10.38
C ILE A 181 4.58 -18.12 -9.54
N HIS A 182 5.05 -18.79 -8.48
CA HIS A 182 6.12 -18.27 -7.62
C HIS A 182 7.45 -18.09 -8.39
N ILE A 183 7.75 -18.97 -9.34
CA ILE A 183 8.96 -18.88 -10.17
C ILE A 183 8.87 -17.68 -11.11
N GLU A 184 7.73 -17.46 -11.76
CA GLU A 184 7.50 -16.30 -12.62
C GLU A 184 7.63 -14.99 -11.84
N GLU A 185 6.99 -14.89 -10.67
CA GLU A 185 7.11 -13.71 -9.80
C GLU A 185 8.57 -13.42 -9.41
N LEU A 186 9.36 -14.44 -9.08
CA LEU A 186 10.76 -14.25 -8.71
C LEU A 186 11.67 -13.94 -9.91
N LEU A 187 11.30 -14.40 -11.11
CA LEU A 187 12.00 -14.04 -12.35
C LEU A 187 11.72 -12.59 -12.73
N ASP A 188 10.47 -12.15 -12.63
CA ASP A 188 10.05 -10.76 -12.91
C ASP A 188 10.71 -9.77 -11.94
N LEU A 189 10.87 -10.17 -10.67
CA LEU A 189 11.61 -9.41 -9.66
C LEU A 189 13.14 -9.53 -9.77
N VAL A 190 13.67 -10.29 -10.74
CA VAL A 190 15.11 -10.50 -10.95
C VAL A 190 15.84 -11.10 -9.73
N ILE A 191 15.10 -11.79 -8.85
CA ILE A 191 15.64 -12.44 -7.65
C ILE A 191 16.30 -13.78 -8.02
N ILE A 192 15.77 -14.46 -9.03
CA ILE A 192 16.32 -15.71 -9.54
C ILE A 192 16.60 -15.60 -11.04
N ARG A 193 17.48 -16.47 -11.53
CA ARG A 193 17.74 -16.67 -12.95
C ARG A 193 17.76 -18.14 -13.28
N ARG A 194 17.47 -18.47 -14.53
CA ARG A 194 17.69 -19.82 -15.06
C ARG A 194 19.18 -20.11 -15.16
N VAL A 195 19.57 -21.34 -14.87
CA VAL A 195 20.95 -21.79 -15.08
C VAL A 195 21.21 -21.96 -16.58
N CYS A 196 22.34 -21.44 -17.06
CA CYS A 196 22.71 -21.58 -18.46
C CYS A 196 23.30 -22.96 -18.76
N LEU A 197 23.20 -23.42 -20.00
CA LEU A 197 23.70 -24.74 -20.42
C LEU A 197 25.21 -24.94 -20.16
N ASN A 198 25.95 -23.84 -20.08
CA ASN A 198 27.41 -23.83 -19.90
C ASN A 198 27.84 -23.74 -18.42
N GLU A 199 26.88 -23.65 -17.48
CA GLU A 199 27.17 -23.56 -16.06
C GLU A 199 27.10 -24.94 -15.40
N GLU A 200 28.18 -25.31 -14.72
CA GLU A 200 28.23 -26.57 -13.96
C GLU A 200 27.43 -26.45 -12.66
N VAL A 201 26.36 -27.24 -12.54
CA VAL A 201 25.58 -27.34 -11.32
C VAL A 201 26.05 -28.54 -10.50
N GLU A 202 26.72 -28.26 -9.39
CA GLU A 202 27.18 -29.31 -8.49
C GLU A 202 26.28 -29.51 -7.27
N ILE A 203 25.64 -28.44 -6.80
CA ILE A 203 24.74 -28.41 -5.66
C ILE A 203 23.33 -28.05 -6.14
N THR A 204 22.36 -28.85 -5.73
CA THR A 204 20.94 -28.64 -6.03
C THR A 204 20.09 -28.82 -4.79
N THR A 205 19.31 -27.80 -4.48
CA THR A 205 18.36 -27.78 -3.37
C THR A 205 16.94 -27.96 -3.90
N PRO A 206 16.22 -29.03 -3.52
CA PRO A 206 14.88 -29.27 -4.00
C PRO A 206 13.89 -28.35 -3.29
N VAL A 207 12.82 -28.02 -4.00
CA VAL A 207 11.80 -27.07 -3.52
C VAL A 207 10.48 -27.78 -3.29
N ILE A 208 9.74 -27.35 -2.27
CA ILE A 208 8.38 -27.79 -1.96
C ILE A 208 7.43 -26.59 -1.86
N VAL A 209 6.12 -26.86 -1.93
CA VAL A 209 5.08 -25.89 -1.64
C VAL A 209 4.46 -26.18 -0.28
N ALA A 210 4.51 -25.19 0.62
CA ALA A 210 3.78 -25.21 1.87
C ALA A 210 2.47 -24.43 1.73
N TRP A 211 1.36 -25.01 2.14
CA TRP A 211 0.05 -24.36 2.10
C TRP A 211 -0.37 -23.93 3.51
N HIS A 212 -0.84 -22.69 3.64
CA HIS A 212 -1.36 -22.17 4.90
C HIS A 212 -2.48 -21.16 4.63
N ASN A 213 -3.66 -21.37 5.22
CA ASN A 213 -4.84 -20.53 5.03
C ASN A 213 -5.16 -20.23 3.55
N GLY A 214 -5.05 -21.25 2.69
CA GLY A 214 -5.30 -21.12 1.25
C GLY A 214 -4.18 -20.46 0.44
N LYS A 215 -3.17 -19.85 1.08
CA LYS A 215 -1.99 -19.29 0.41
C LYS A 215 -0.88 -20.34 0.28
N SER A 216 -0.22 -20.37 -0.87
CA SER A 216 0.96 -21.21 -1.12
C SER A 216 2.25 -20.43 -0.84
N ARG A 217 3.29 -21.13 -0.37
CA ARG A 217 4.65 -20.59 -0.23
C ARG A 217 5.65 -21.57 -0.81
N MET A 218 6.57 -21.05 -1.61
CA MET A 218 7.71 -21.80 -2.13
C MET A 218 8.78 -21.93 -1.04
N VAL A 219 9.24 -23.16 -0.75
CA VAL A 219 10.22 -23.42 0.33
C VAL A 219 11.35 -24.30 -0.20
N GLY A 220 12.59 -23.80 -0.14
CA GLY A 220 13.79 -24.57 -0.46
C GLY A 220 14.23 -25.45 0.71
N ASP A 221 14.53 -26.72 0.47
CA ASP A 221 14.99 -27.66 1.49
C ASP A 221 16.51 -27.61 1.70
N PHE A 222 16.99 -26.55 2.36
CA PHE A 222 18.41 -26.29 2.61
C PHE A 222 19.03 -27.14 3.73
N ARG A 223 18.31 -28.12 4.31
CA ARG A 223 18.83 -28.90 5.46
C ARG A 223 20.16 -29.61 5.16
N ALA A 224 20.29 -30.16 3.96
CA ALA A 224 21.53 -30.78 3.51
C ALA A 224 22.67 -29.75 3.41
N LEU A 225 22.42 -28.62 2.74
CA LEU A 225 23.39 -27.52 2.59
C LEU A 225 23.86 -27.00 3.94
N ASN A 226 22.91 -26.69 4.84
CA ASN A 226 23.18 -26.14 6.16
C ASN A 226 24.06 -27.03 7.04
N THR A 227 24.11 -28.35 6.79
CA THR A 227 25.00 -29.28 7.51
C THR A 227 26.47 -29.05 7.16
N TYR A 228 26.73 -28.53 5.96
CA TYR A 228 28.06 -28.25 5.44
C TYR A 228 28.41 -26.76 5.41
N THR A 229 27.49 -25.88 5.84
CA THR A 229 27.73 -24.44 5.92
C THR A 229 28.37 -24.09 7.25
N VAL A 230 29.42 -23.28 7.22
CA VAL A 230 30.03 -22.69 8.42
C VAL A 230 29.04 -21.70 9.04
N PRO A 231 28.65 -21.85 10.31
CA PRO A 231 27.66 -20.97 10.91
C PRO A 231 28.23 -19.58 11.14
N ASP A 232 27.63 -18.57 10.53
CA ASP A 232 27.87 -17.17 10.87
C ASP A 232 27.05 -16.78 12.11
N ARG A 233 27.73 -16.33 13.16
CA ARG A 233 27.13 -16.05 14.46
C ARG A 233 27.07 -14.55 14.68
N TYR A 234 26.00 -13.92 14.19
CA TYR A 234 25.70 -12.54 14.53
C TYR A 234 25.04 -12.45 15.92
N PRO A 235 25.53 -11.60 16.84
CA PRO A 235 24.96 -11.48 18.18
C PRO A 235 23.61 -10.75 18.13
N ILE A 236 22.52 -11.51 18.15
CA ILE A 236 21.18 -10.93 18.26
C ILE A 236 20.96 -10.49 19.72
N PRO A 237 20.57 -9.22 19.97
CA PRO A 237 20.31 -8.75 21.33
C PRO A 237 19.14 -9.52 21.96
N LYS A 238 19.20 -9.73 23.28
CA LYS A 238 18.09 -10.35 24.01
C LYS A 238 16.86 -9.43 23.97
N THR A 239 15.69 -10.01 23.73
CA THR A 239 14.41 -9.28 23.68
C THR A 239 14.19 -8.37 24.89
N GLN A 240 14.59 -8.81 26.10
CA GLN A 240 14.46 -8.01 27.32
C GLN A 240 15.22 -6.68 27.25
N ILE A 241 16.41 -6.68 26.65
CA ILE A 241 17.23 -5.47 26.51
C ILE A 241 16.52 -4.47 25.58
N SER A 242 16.05 -4.95 24.43
CA SER A 242 15.29 -4.14 23.48
C SER A 242 14.03 -3.54 24.12
N LEU A 243 13.29 -4.33 24.91
CA LEU A 243 12.10 -3.84 25.62
C LEU A 243 12.42 -2.77 26.67
N THR A 244 13.52 -2.93 27.41
CA THR A 244 13.92 -1.90 28.41
C THR A 244 14.29 -0.58 27.76
N GLN A 245 14.83 -0.58 26.55
CA GLN A 245 15.14 0.64 25.79
C GLN A 245 13.88 1.36 25.32
N ILE A 246 12.82 0.61 24.99
CA ILE A 246 11.55 1.16 24.51
C ILE A 246 10.73 1.77 25.66
N LEU A 247 10.95 1.36 26.92
CA LEU A 247 10.14 1.77 28.07
C LEU A 247 10.07 3.30 28.29
N GLN A 248 11.08 4.05 27.83
CA GLN A 248 11.12 5.52 27.96
C GLN A 248 10.70 6.26 26.67
N ALA A 249 10.33 5.53 25.62
CA ALA A 249 9.94 6.12 24.35
C ALA A 249 8.53 6.74 24.44
N VAL A 250 8.40 7.97 23.95
CA VAL A 250 7.10 8.67 23.84
C VAL A 250 6.36 8.26 22.56
N TYR A 251 7.11 7.97 21.50
CA TYR A 251 6.61 7.48 20.22
C TYR A 251 7.32 6.19 19.87
N ILE A 252 6.56 5.21 19.39
CA ILE A 252 7.08 3.93 18.93
C ILE A 252 6.61 3.76 17.48
N SER A 253 7.56 3.55 16.59
CA SER A 253 7.30 3.17 15.20
C SER A 253 7.88 1.78 14.95
N THR A 254 7.10 0.92 14.31
CA THR A 254 7.53 -0.40 13.86
C THR A 254 7.46 -0.44 12.35
N MET A 255 8.52 -0.91 11.72
CA MET A 255 8.62 -1.07 10.27
C MET A 255 9.07 -2.50 9.99
N ASP A 256 8.51 -3.12 8.96
CA ASP A 256 8.94 -4.42 8.46
C ASP A 256 9.55 -4.25 7.07
N ALA A 257 10.64 -4.97 6.81
CA ALA A 257 11.32 -4.91 5.52
C ALA A 257 10.61 -5.84 4.53
N LEU A 258 10.06 -5.27 3.46
CA LEU A 258 9.36 -6.05 2.44
C LEU A 258 10.33 -7.05 1.80
N LYS A 259 10.06 -8.34 2.03
CA LYS A 259 10.90 -9.45 1.53
C LYS A 259 12.40 -9.25 1.83
N GLY A 260 12.75 -8.79 3.03
CA GLY A 260 14.12 -8.34 3.38
C GLY A 260 15.27 -9.25 2.92
N PHE A 261 15.13 -10.59 3.00
CA PHE A 261 16.17 -11.52 2.53
C PHE A 261 16.48 -11.46 1.02
N HIS A 262 15.58 -10.90 0.21
CA HIS A 262 15.80 -10.73 -1.23
C HIS A 262 16.51 -9.42 -1.57
N GLN A 263 16.70 -8.53 -0.59
CA GLN A 263 17.44 -7.28 -0.73
C GLN A 263 18.95 -7.46 -0.50
N ASP A 264 19.33 -8.56 0.17
CA ASP A 264 20.73 -8.96 0.38
C ASP A 264 21.31 -9.58 -0.89
N LEU A 265 22.37 -8.98 -1.42
CA LEU A 265 23.11 -9.53 -2.54
C LEU A 265 23.95 -10.73 -2.10
N VAL A 266 24.08 -11.73 -2.96
CA VAL A 266 24.90 -12.92 -2.71
C VAL A 266 26.18 -12.81 -3.54
N THR A 267 27.33 -13.09 -2.93
CA THR A 267 28.61 -13.01 -3.65
C THR A 267 28.61 -13.93 -4.89
N PRO A 268 29.26 -13.55 -6.00
CA PRO A 268 29.32 -14.40 -7.20
C PRO A 268 29.87 -15.81 -6.94
N ARG A 269 30.68 -15.97 -5.90
CA ARG A 269 31.25 -17.27 -5.48
C ARG A 269 30.21 -18.14 -4.79
N ALA A 270 29.32 -17.55 -3.99
CA ALA A 270 28.30 -18.25 -3.21
C ALA A 270 27.04 -18.60 -4.03
N ILE A 271 26.74 -17.87 -5.12
CA ILE A 271 25.57 -18.13 -5.98
C ILE A 271 25.48 -19.61 -6.41
N LYS A 272 26.61 -20.23 -6.74
CA LYS A 272 26.68 -21.64 -7.18
C LYS A 272 26.20 -22.65 -6.12
N TYR A 273 26.15 -22.26 -4.84
CA TYR A 273 25.67 -23.10 -3.73
C TYR A 273 24.15 -23.01 -3.54
N LEU A 274 23.52 -21.96 -4.07
CA LEU A 274 22.08 -21.70 -3.96
C LEU A 274 21.28 -22.20 -5.16
N GLY A 275 21.85 -23.12 -5.95
CA GLY A 275 21.13 -23.79 -7.03
C GLY A 275 19.85 -24.46 -6.50
N ARG A 276 18.71 -24.09 -7.06
CA ARG A 276 17.40 -24.67 -6.72
C ARG A 276 16.94 -25.54 -7.86
N ILE A 277 16.37 -26.70 -7.55
CA ILE A 277 15.85 -27.62 -8.57
C ILE A 277 14.33 -27.77 -8.44
N PHE A 278 13.66 -27.52 -9.55
CA PHE A 278 12.21 -27.54 -9.73
C PHE A 278 11.80 -28.69 -10.65
N HIS A 279 10.49 -28.90 -10.81
CA HIS A 279 9.97 -29.89 -11.77
C HIS A 279 10.24 -29.51 -13.24
N CYS A 280 10.55 -28.24 -13.51
CA CYS A 280 10.83 -27.70 -14.84
C CYS A 280 12.33 -27.50 -15.13
N GLY A 281 13.23 -27.73 -14.16
CA GLY A 281 14.68 -27.54 -14.33
C GLY A 281 15.36 -26.94 -13.11
N VAL A 282 16.62 -26.52 -13.29
CA VAL A 282 17.43 -25.79 -12.29
C VAL A 282 17.42 -24.30 -12.62
#